data_AF-A0A015KIB9-F1
#
_entry.id   AF-A0A015KIB9-F1
#
_cell.length_a   1.000
_cell.length_b   1.000
_cell.length_c   1.000
_cell.angle_alpha   90.00
_cell.angle_beta   90.00
_cell.angle_gamma   90.00
#
_symmetry.space_group_name_H-M   'P 1'
#
loop_
_entity.id
_entity.type
_entity.pdbx_description
1 polymer ?
#
loop_
_entity_poly.entity_id
_entity_poly.type
_entity_poly.pdbx_seq_one_letter_code
_entity_poly.pdbx_strand_id
1 'polypeptide(L)'
;MDSFIKSVKKLIKSCDCDYECNAIRFKQNFKNWTSGNNGINKFIQNTQLSDHNEYMVRNALEWIPYERLYDIKYIAADDEFGKVYRANWTDGHLNKWNDEKQNWERGGQNMFINLKILNNVASITSRYIDKV
;
A
#
# COMPACT_ATOMS: atom_id res chain seq x y z
N MET A 1 -1.88 3.72 -24.29
CA MET A 1 -2.75 2.91 -23.41
C MET A 1 -2.37 1.43 -23.44
N ASP A 2 -2.20 0.84 -24.62
CA ASP A 2 -1.87 -0.60 -24.77
C ASP A 2 -0.50 -1.03 -24.24
N SER A 3 0.53 -0.18 -24.39
CA SER A 3 1.87 -0.46 -23.84
C SER A 3 1.84 -0.58 -22.31
N PHE A 4 1.07 0.29 -21.65
CA PHE A 4 0.88 0.25 -20.20
C PHE A 4 0.10 -0.99 -19.75
N ILE A 5 -0.99 -1.35 -20.45
CA ILE A 5 -1.73 -2.59 -20.17
C ILE A 5 -0.82 -3.83 -20.38
N LYS A 6 0.09 -3.80 -21.35
CA LYS A 6 1.05 -4.88 -21.62
C LYS A 6 2.13 -4.96 -20.53
N SER A 7 2.65 -3.85 -20.04
CA SER A 7 3.56 -3.81 -18.87
C SER A 7 2.87 -4.25 -17.59
N VAL A 8 1.64 -3.82 -17.33
CA VAL A 8 0.84 -4.26 -16.18
C VAL A 8 0.55 -5.76 -16.26
N LYS A 9 0.20 -6.29 -17.44
CA LYS A 9 0.04 -7.75 -17.65
C LYS A 9 1.34 -8.53 -17.47
N LYS A 10 2.50 -7.93 -17.75
CA LYS A 10 3.83 -8.54 -17.55
C LYS A 10 4.26 -8.53 -16.08
N LEU A 11 3.81 -7.53 -15.31
CA LEU A 11 4.02 -7.42 -13.86
C LEU A 11 3.09 -8.32 -13.05
N ILE A 12 1.89 -8.60 -13.57
CA ILE A 12 1.00 -9.66 -13.04
C ILE A 12 1.51 -11.00 -13.57
N LYS A 13 2.71 -11.42 -13.15
CA LYS A 13 2.97 -12.85 -13.06
C LYS A 13 2.04 -13.36 -11.95
N SER A 14 1.29 -14.42 -12.25
CA SER A 14 0.79 -15.29 -11.20
C SER A 14 1.96 -15.55 -10.24
N CYS A 15 1.77 -15.33 -8.95
CA CYS A 15 2.77 -15.66 -7.94
C CYS A 15 2.90 -17.20 -7.92
N ASP A 16 3.67 -17.72 -8.86
CA ASP A 16 4.04 -19.13 -9.02
C ASP A 16 5.32 -19.38 -8.22
N CYS A 17 5.30 -18.99 -6.94
CA CYS A 17 6.40 -19.26 -6.03
C CYS A 17 6.24 -20.68 -5.51
N ASP A 18 7.29 -21.50 -5.65
CA ASP A 18 7.34 -22.85 -5.08
C ASP A 18 7.66 -22.85 -3.57
N TYR A 19 7.65 -21.67 -2.95
CA TYR A 19 7.90 -21.43 -1.53
C TYR A 19 6.99 -20.32 -1.00
N GLU A 20 6.74 -20.32 0.31
CA GLU A 20 5.92 -19.30 0.96
C GLU A 20 6.64 -17.95 0.99
N CYS A 21 5.99 -16.89 0.49
CA CYS A 21 6.55 -15.54 0.46
C CYS A 21 5.48 -14.49 0.73
N ASN A 22 5.90 -13.25 0.97
CA ASN A 22 5.00 -12.13 1.26
C ASN A 22 3.91 -11.95 0.18
N ALA A 23 4.22 -12.12 -1.10
CA ALA A 23 3.24 -12.02 -2.18
C ALA A 23 2.08 -13.03 -2.04
N ILE A 24 2.37 -14.27 -1.62
CA ILE A 24 1.34 -15.29 -1.34
C ILE A 24 0.50 -14.86 -0.14
N ARG A 25 1.16 -14.49 0.96
CA ARG A 25 0.51 -14.06 2.21
C ARG A 25 -0.39 -12.84 2.01
N PHE A 26 0.06 -11.85 1.23
CA PHE A 26 -0.74 -10.68 0.86
C PHE A 26 -1.96 -11.09 0.04
N LYS A 27 -1.78 -11.94 -0.98
CA LYS A 27 -2.86 -12.40 -1.86
C LYS A 27 -4.00 -13.08 -1.09
N GLN A 28 -3.68 -13.83 -0.03
CA GLN A 28 -4.68 -14.44 0.86
C GLN A 28 -5.56 -13.40 1.56
N ASN A 29 -5.02 -12.21 1.84
CA ASN A 29 -5.71 -11.13 2.57
C ASN A 29 -6.48 -10.14 1.66
N PHE A 30 -6.44 -10.29 0.34
CA PHE A 30 -7.06 -9.31 -0.59
C PHE A 30 -8.58 -9.16 -0.44
N LYS A 31 -9.26 -10.17 0.10
CA LYS A 31 -10.70 -10.12 0.34
C LYS A 31 -11.09 -9.40 1.64
N ASN A 32 -10.11 -9.13 2.51
CA ASN A 32 -10.35 -8.60 3.86
C ASN A 32 -10.27 -7.07 3.92
N TRP A 33 -9.93 -6.40 2.81
CA TRP A 33 -9.93 -4.95 2.73
C TRP A 33 -10.32 -4.47 1.32
N THR A 34 -10.90 -3.28 1.25
CA THR A 34 -11.12 -2.56 0.01
C THR A 34 -11.06 -1.06 0.30
N SER A 35 -10.49 -0.30 -0.62
CA SER A 35 -10.57 1.17 -0.59
C SER A 35 -11.91 1.71 -1.11
N GLY A 36 -12.77 0.85 -1.64
CA GLY A 36 -13.92 1.26 -2.43
C GLY A 36 -13.56 1.75 -3.85
N ASN A 37 -12.27 1.80 -4.20
CA ASN A 37 -11.79 2.18 -5.53
C ASN A 37 -10.95 1.05 -6.16
N ASN A 38 -11.45 0.47 -7.25
CA ASN A 38 -10.79 -0.65 -7.92
C ASN A 38 -9.41 -0.32 -8.48
N GLY A 39 -9.17 0.92 -8.92
CA GLY A 39 -7.87 1.37 -9.43
C GLY A 39 -6.81 1.41 -8.32
N ILE A 40 -7.16 2.00 -7.17
CA ILE A 40 -6.29 2.04 -5.98
C ILE A 40 -6.05 0.63 -5.45
N ASN A 41 -7.10 -0.19 -5.33
CA ASN A 41 -6.99 -1.58 -4.92
C ASN A 41 -5.99 -2.34 -5.78
N LYS A 42 -6.13 -2.24 -7.12
CA LYS A 42 -5.23 -2.91 -8.06
C LYS A 42 -3.79 -2.41 -7.94
N PHE A 43 -3.59 -1.11 -7.78
CA PHE A 43 -2.25 -0.54 -7.61
C PHE A 43 -1.57 -1.09 -6.35
N ILE A 44 -2.24 -1.04 -5.19
CA ILE A 44 -1.71 -1.58 -3.94
C ILE A 44 -1.45 -3.08 -4.06
N GLN A 45 -2.42 -3.86 -4.57
CA GLN A 45 -2.28 -5.30 -4.78
C GLN A 45 -1.11 -5.64 -5.70
N ASN A 46 -0.86 -4.86 -6.76
CA ASN A 46 0.31 -5.08 -7.63
C ASN A 46 1.63 -4.88 -6.87
N THR A 47 1.74 -3.87 -6.01
CA THR A 47 2.96 -3.70 -5.19
C THR A 47 3.15 -4.85 -4.21
N GLN A 48 2.05 -5.33 -3.61
CA GLN A 48 2.05 -6.47 -2.69
C GLN A 48 2.42 -7.79 -3.37
N LEU A 49 1.91 -8.03 -4.58
CA LEU A 49 2.26 -9.21 -5.38
C LEU A 49 3.71 -9.18 -5.90
N SER A 50 4.36 -8.01 -5.88
CA SER A 50 5.75 -7.86 -6.31
C SER A 50 6.74 -8.04 -5.14
N ASP A 51 6.27 -8.12 -3.90
CA ASP A 51 7.10 -8.35 -2.72
C ASP A 51 7.23 -9.86 -2.46
N HIS A 52 8.26 -10.47 -3.04
CA HIS A 52 8.56 -11.90 -2.86
C HIS A 52 9.50 -12.19 -1.69
N ASN A 53 9.69 -11.25 -0.76
CA ASN A 53 10.53 -11.53 0.41
C ASN A 53 9.86 -12.55 1.35
N GLU A 54 10.66 -13.37 2.04
CA GLU A 54 10.16 -14.39 2.97
C GLU A 54 9.98 -13.88 4.40
N TYR A 55 10.71 -12.83 4.77
CA TYR A 55 10.83 -12.41 6.17
C TYR A 55 10.25 -11.02 6.38
N MET A 56 10.78 -10.00 5.70
CA MET A 56 10.43 -8.59 5.92
C MET A 56 9.67 -8.01 4.74
N VAL A 57 8.71 -7.12 5.01
CA VAL A 57 8.07 -6.30 3.98
C VAL A 57 9.05 -5.22 3.53
N ARG A 58 9.31 -5.10 2.23
CA ARG A 58 10.29 -4.12 1.70
C ARG A 58 9.63 -3.05 0.85
N ASN A 59 8.85 -3.47 -0.15
CA ASN A 59 8.39 -2.58 -1.21
C ASN A 59 6.86 -2.57 -1.37
N ALA A 60 6.13 -3.35 -0.57
CA ALA A 60 4.68 -3.40 -0.63
C ALA A 60 4.03 -2.18 0.02
N LEU A 61 3.03 -1.61 -0.65
CA LEU A 61 2.15 -0.62 -0.03
C LEU A 61 1.11 -1.29 0.84
N GLU A 62 0.71 -0.60 1.90
CA GLU A 62 -0.35 -1.01 2.80
C GLU A 62 -1.60 -0.14 2.63
N TRP A 63 -2.76 -0.77 2.57
CA TRP A 63 -4.03 -0.06 2.73
C TRP A 63 -4.32 0.18 4.22
N ILE A 64 -4.43 1.44 4.61
CA ILE A 64 -4.76 1.86 5.98
C ILE A 64 -6.18 2.43 5.97
N PRO A 65 -7.14 1.79 6.65
CA PRO A 65 -8.47 2.36 6.81
C PRO A 65 -8.43 3.69 7.56
N TYR A 66 -9.22 4.66 7.13
CA TYR A 66 -9.18 6.03 7.66
C TYR A 66 -9.48 6.09 9.16
N GLU A 67 -10.36 5.22 9.64
CA GLU A 67 -10.74 5.08 11.04
C GLU A 67 -9.59 4.66 11.97
N ARG A 68 -8.46 4.17 11.41
CA ARG A 68 -7.25 3.86 12.19
C ARG A 68 -6.36 5.07 12.44
N LEU A 69 -6.76 6.24 11.92
CA LEU A 69 -6.04 7.49 12.03
C LEU A 69 -6.81 8.44 12.94
N TYR A 70 -6.10 9.14 13.83
CA TYR A 70 -6.70 10.08 14.77
C TYR A 70 -5.83 11.32 14.97
N ASP A 71 -6.37 12.32 15.67
CA ASP A 71 -5.75 13.63 15.88
C ASP A 71 -5.24 14.28 14.58
N ILE A 72 -6.06 14.22 13.53
CA ILE A 72 -5.71 14.75 12.22
C ILE A 72 -5.66 16.28 12.30
N LYS A 73 -4.47 16.84 12.08
CA LYS A 73 -4.21 18.29 12.17
C LYS A 73 -3.61 18.79 10.87
N TYR A 74 -4.12 19.92 10.39
CA TYR A 74 -3.51 20.62 9.26
C TYR A 74 -2.09 21.08 9.61
N ILE A 75 -1.14 20.86 8.68
CA ILE A 75 0.24 21.30 8.83
C ILE A 75 0.48 22.55 7.97
N ALA A 76 0.28 22.41 6.66
CA ALA A 76 0.62 23.44 5.68
C ALA A 76 -0.07 23.20 4.34
N ALA A 77 -0.05 24.22 3.51
CA ALA A 77 -0.33 24.08 2.09
C ALA A 77 0.90 23.47 1.41
N ASP A 78 0.66 22.72 0.35
CA ASP A 78 1.70 22.11 -0.48
C ASP A 78 1.33 22.36 -1.93
N ASP A 79 2.29 22.86 -2.72
CA ASP A 79 2.04 23.29 -4.09
C ASP A 79 1.60 22.13 -5.00
N GLU A 80 1.93 20.89 -4.64
CA GLU A 80 1.56 19.68 -5.39
C GLU A 80 0.27 19.03 -4.86
N PHE A 81 0.07 18.96 -3.55
CA PHE A 81 -1.05 18.23 -2.92
C PHE A 81 -2.15 19.14 -2.36
N GLY A 82 -1.98 20.46 -2.47
CA GLY A 82 -2.89 21.48 -1.94
C GLY A 82 -2.79 21.62 -0.42
N LYS A 83 -3.06 20.54 0.33
CA LYS A 83 -3.02 20.54 1.80
C LYS A 83 -2.36 19.28 2.34
N VAL A 84 -1.51 19.46 3.34
CA VAL A 84 -0.86 18.40 4.10
C VAL A 84 -1.34 18.42 5.54
N TYR A 85 -1.65 17.24 6.05
CA TYR A 85 -2.09 17.02 7.42
C TYR A 85 -1.14 16.05 8.11
N ARG A 86 -1.09 16.11 9.44
CA ARG A 86 -0.46 15.13 10.31
C ARG A 86 -1.55 14.29 10.96
N ALA A 87 -1.32 13.00 11.11
CA ALA A 87 -2.19 12.13 11.89
C ALA A 87 -1.36 11.21 12.79
N ASN A 88 -2.00 10.71 13.85
CA ASN A 88 -1.47 9.62 14.66
C ASN A 88 -1.92 8.28 14.07
N TRP A 89 -1.01 7.31 14.06
CA TRP A 89 -1.28 5.94 13.65
C TRP A 89 -0.74 4.96 14.70
N THR A 90 -1.64 4.28 15.41
CA THR A 90 -1.30 3.37 16.52
C THR A 90 -0.70 2.06 16.06
N ASP A 91 -1.17 1.52 14.94
CA ASP A 91 -0.83 0.16 14.53
C ASP A 91 0.65 0.04 14.14
N GLY A 92 1.22 1.10 13.55
CA GLY A 92 2.55 1.06 12.94
C GLY A 92 2.56 0.33 11.59
N HIS A 93 3.69 0.36 10.91
CA HIS A 93 3.84 -0.23 9.58
C HIS A 93 4.06 -1.75 9.64
N LEU A 94 3.66 -2.46 8.59
CA LEU A 94 4.00 -3.87 8.41
C LEU A 94 5.53 -4.04 8.40
N ASN A 95 6.04 -4.92 9.26
CA ASN A 95 7.46 -5.18 9.40
C ASN A 95 7.83 -6.56 8.82
N LYS A 96 7.36 -7.63 9.45
CA LYS A 96 7.67 -9.00 9.06
C LYS A 96 6.50 -9.94 9.27
N TRP A 97 6.50 -11.07 8.57
CA TRP A 97 5.54 -12.12 8.85
C TRP A 97 5.99 -12.95 10.07
N ASN A 98 5.04 -13.34 10.91
CA ASN A 98 5.27 -14.27 12.01
C ASN A 98 4.54 -15.58 11.72
N ASP A 99 5.31 -16.64 11.43
CA ASP A 99 4.77 -17.96 11.08
C ASP A 99 4.07 -18.66 12.26
N GLU A 100 4.44 -18.38 13.52
CA GLU A 100 3.75 -18.97 14.68
C GLU A 100 2.35 -18.38 14.86
N LYS A 101 2.22 -17.06 14.70
CA LYS A 101 0.96 -16.32 14.85
C LYS A 101 0.12 -16.30 13.58
N GLN A 102 0.70 -16.73 12.45
CA GLN A 102 0.10 -16.63 11.12
C GLN A 102 -0.43 -15.21 10.85
N ASN A 103 0.36 -14.19 11.21
CA ASN A 103 -0.02 -12.80 11.06
C ASN A 103 1.20 -11.87 10.89
N TRP A 104 0.96 -10.67 10.39
CA TRP A 104 1.97 -9.63 10.25
C TRP A 104 2.33 -9.02 11.61
N GLU A 105 3.63 -8.97 11.90
CA GLU A 105 4.17 -8.12 12.93
C GLU A 105 4.30 -6.69 12.43
N ARG A 106 4.03 -5.74 13.34
CA ARG A 106 4.13 -4.32 13.07
C ARG A 106 5.27 -3.68 13.83
N GLY A 107 5.92 -2.72 13.20
CA GLY A 107 6.95 -1.87 13.80
C GLY A 107 6.50 -0.41 13.86
N GLY A 108 7.06 0.34 14.80
CA GLY A 108 6.81 1.78 14.89
C GLY A 108 5.37 2.14 15.28
N GLN A 109 4.81 1.43 16.26
CA GLN A 109 3.51 1.76 16.86
C GLN A 109 3.51 3.20 17.40
N ASN A 110 2.32 3.81 17.41
CA ASN A 110 2.10 5.19 17.88
C ASN A 110 2.96 6.23 17.13
N MET A 111 3.12 6.05 15.83
CA MET A 111 3.89 6.97 14.99
C MET A 111 3.01 8.08 14.42
N PHE A 112 3.65 9.19 14.06
CA PHE A 112 3.03 10.23 13.26
C PHE A 112 3.19 9.94 11.77
N ILE A 113 2.14 10.19 11.01
CA ILE A 113 2.16 10.11 9.55
C ILE A 113 1.75 11.43 8.92
N ASN A 114 2.24 11.66 7.70
CA ASN A 114 1.81 12.79 6.87
C ASN A 114 0.72 12.31 5.91
N LEU A 115 -0.42 12.97 5.93
CA LEU A 115 -1.52 12.77 5.01
C LEU A 115 -1.50 13.85 3.93
N LYS A 116 -1.37 13.42 2.68
CA LYS A 116 -1.45 14.28 1.51
C LYS A 116 -2.72 13.95 0.74
N ILE A 117 -3.58 14.94 0.52
CA ILE A 117 -4.87 14.70 -0.17
C ILE A 117 -4.65 14.79 -1.68
N LEU A 118 -5.12 13.79 -2.40
CA LEU A 118 -5.07 13.74 -3.86
C LEU A 118 -6.43 14.20 -4.42
N ASN A 119 -6.54 15.49 -4.74
CA ASN A 119 -7.81 16.12 -5.14
C ASN A 119 -8.24 15.83 -6.60
N ASN A 120 -7.44 15.13 -7.40
CA ASN A 120 -7.79 14.82 -8.79
C ASN A 120 -7.33 13.41 -9.22
N VAL A 121 -8.27 12.63 -9.78
CA VAL A 121 -7.99 11.29 -10.32
C VAL A 121 -6.96 11.36 -11.47
N ALA A 122 -6.98 12.42 -12.28
CA ALA A 122 -6.01 12.62 -13.35
C ALA A 122 -4.56 12.80 -12.84
N SER A 123 -4.37 13.38 -11.65
CA SER A 123 -3.05 13.47 -11.02
C SER A 123 -2.54 12.14 -10.46
N ILE A 124 -3.44 11.21 -10.09
CA ILE A 124 -3.08 9.88 -9.60
C ILE A 124 -2.55 9.02 -10.77
N THR A 125 -3.29 8.98 -11.88
CA THR A 125 -3.03 8.07 -13.00
C THR A 125 -1.76 8.42 -13.79
N SER A 126 -1.39 9.71 -13.89
CA SER A 126 -0.29 10.14 -14.75
C SER A 126 1.08 10.25 -14.07
N ARG A 127 1.17 10.14 -12.73
CA ARG A 127 2.42 10.48 -12.02
C ARG A 127 2.90 9.45 -11.00
N TYR A 128 2.01 8.68 -10.37
CA TYR A 128 2.40 7.68 -9.37
C TYR A 128 2.52 6.27 -9.94
N ILE A 129 1.85 6.02 -11.05
CA ILE A 129 1.95 4.77 -11.80
C ILE A 129 3.30 4.65 -12.53
N ASP A 130 3.93 5.76 -12.93
CA ASP A 130 5.18 5.78 -13.71
C ASP A 130 6.46 5.89 -12.84
N LYS A 131 6.32 5.97 -11.50
CA LYS A 131 7.44 6.17 -10.56
C LYS A 131 7.72 4.96 -9.64
N VAL A 132 6.97 3.87 -9.78
CA VAL A 132 7.19 2.58 -9.07
C VAL A 132 7.79 1.58 -10.05
#